data_AF-A0A4D5RV57-F1
#
_entry.id   AF-A0A4D5RV57-F1
#
_cell.length_a   1.000
_cell.length_b   1.000
_cell.length_c   1.000
_cell.angle_alpha   90.00
_cell.angle_beta   90.00
_cell.angle_gamma   90.00
#
_symmetry.space_group_name_H-M   'P 1'
#
loop_
_entity.id
_entity.type
_entity.pdbx_description
1 polymer ?
#
loop_
_entity_poly.entity_id
_entity_poly.type
_entity_poly.pdbx_seq_one_letter_code
_entity_poly.pdbx_strand_id
1 'polypeptide(L)'
;FLGGTWRSGFFTRTQYIRHPSQPLLHSRAGHFATNSLGQCSVVCRPELCENFSGKLDLASLGAPDDYIERLATCYWFTVEFGVCNQDGQLKAYGAGLLSSFGELEYCLSGKPEMKPFDPCVTGGAEIPHHGVPAHLLRGREFPARAEKKA
;
A
#
# COMPACT_ATOMS: atom_id res chain seq x y z
N PHE A 1 -11.92 -1.60 8.59
CA PHE A 1 -10.64 -0.93 8.29
C PHE A 1 -10.84 0.32 7.44
N LEU A 2 -11.61 0.28 6.33
CA LEU A 2 -11.75 1.42 5.41
C LEU A 2 -12.82 2.49 5.78
N GLY A 3 -13.45 2.44 6.96
CA GLY A 3 -14.63 3.26 7.29
C GLY A 3 -14.41 4.24 8.45
N GLY A 4 -13.60 5.28 8.26
CA GLY A 4 -13.44 6.41 9.19
C GLY A 4 -12.06 6.53 9.85
N THR A 5 -11.08 5.78 9.36
CA THR A 5 -9.74 5.65 9.97
C THR A 5 -8.92 6.88 9.62
N TRP A 6 -8.90 7.26 8.35
CA TRP A 6 -8.13 8.41 7.87
C TRP A 6 -8.80 9.75 8.20
N ARG A 7 -10.14 9.84 8.07
CA ARG A 7 -10.88 11.07 8.37
C ARG A 7 -10.81 11.49 9.85
N SER A 8 -10.76 10.52 10.76
CA SER A 8 -10.72 10.78 12.21
C SER A 8 -9.30 10.91 12.76
N GLY A 9 -8.27 10.76 11.91
CA GLY A 9 -6.86 10.78 12.33
C GLY A 9 -6.41 9.52 13.09
N PHE A 10 -7.19 8.44 13.07
CA PHE A 10 -6.90 7.21 13.80
C PHE A 10 -6.52 6.10 12.84
N PHE A 11 -5.32 5.54 12.94
CA PHE A 11 -4.93 4.37 12.14
C PHE A 11 -4.89 3.11 13.01
N THR A 12 -5.76 2.13 12.71
CA THR A 12 -5.79 0.86 13.47
C THR A 12 -4.53 0.06 13.20
N ARG A 13 -3.79 -0.29 14.26
CA ARG A 13 -2.56 -1.08 14.19
C ARG A 13 -2.65 -2.31 15.07
N THR A 14 -2.11 -3.41 14.57
CA THR A 14 -1.74 -4.56 15.38
C THR A 14 -0.50 -4.24 16.22
N GLN A 15 -0.50 -4.71 17.48
CA GLN A 15 0.62 -4.52 18.44
C GLN A 15 1.50 -5.76 18.58
N TYR A 16 1.10 -6.90 18.04
CA TYR A 16 1.88 -8.13 18.18
C TYR A 16 3.07 -8.17 17.22
N ILE A 17 4.12 -8.88 17.65
CA ILE A 17 5.33 -9.14 16.86
C ILE A 17 5.21 -10.52 16.22
N ARG A 18 5.81 -10.68 15.03
CA ARG A 18 5.87 -11.96 14.32
C ARG A 18 6.61 -13.03 15.10
N HIS A 19 6.26 -14.28 14.84
CA HIS A 19 6.93 -15.41 15.49
C HIS A 19 8.42 -15.46 15.10
N PRO A 20 9.34 -15.63 16.06
CA PRO A 20 10.78 -15.53 15.82
C PRO A 20 11.35 -16.61 14.90
N SER A 21 10.63 -17.71 14.66
CA SER A 21 11.08 -18.75 13.71
C SER A 21 11.06 -18.31 12.24
N GLN A 22 10.30 -17.26 11.91
CA GLN A 22 10.18 -16.75 10.54
C GLN A 22 10.32 -15.21 10.53
N PRO A 23 11.51 -14.68 10.88
CA PRO A 23 11.71 -13.25 11.06
C PRO A 23 11.66 -12.46 9.74
N LEU A 24 11.91 -13.11 8.61
CA LEU A 24 11.98 -12.48 7.28
C LEU A 24 10.68 -12.63 6.47
N LEU A 25 9.72 -13.44 6.92
CA LEU A 25 8.47 -13.66 6.18
C LEU A 25 7.50 -12.50 6.42
N HIS A 26 6.89 -12.03 5.34
CA HIS A 26 5.75 -11.13 5.39
C HIS A 26 4.51 -11.87 5.93
N SER A 27 3.78 -11.30 6.90
CA SER A 27 2.45 -11.80 7.27
C SER A 27 1.40 -10.83 6.80
N ARG A 28 0.40 -11.39 6.11
CA ARG A 28 -0.79 -10.69 5.63
C ARG A 28 -1.57 -10.02 6.77
N ALA A 29 -1.51 -10.57 7.97
CA ALA A 29 -2.23 -10.02 9.10
C ALA A 29 -1.65 -8.68 9.60
N GLY A 30 -0.46 -8.30 9.13
CA GLY A 30 0.26 -7.11 9.57
C GLY A 30 0.77 -7.27 11.00
N HIS A 31 2.06 -7.06 11.22
CA HIS A 31 2.64 -7.03 12.57
C HIS A 31 3.07 -5.61 12.90
N PHE A 32 3.46 -5.39 14.16
CA PHE A 32 4.03 -4.11 14.58
C PHE A 32 5.07 -3.54 13.60
N ALA A 33 5.98 -4.37 13.06
CA ALA A 33 6.99 -3.93 12.10
C ALA A 33 6.40 -3.45 10.75
N THR A 34 5.43 -4.18 10.18
CA THR A 34 4.74 -3.78 8.94
C THR A 34 3.98 -2.48 9.12
N ASN A 35 3.34 -2.31 10.29
CA ASN A 35 2.60 -1.12 10.59
C ASN A 35 3.55 0.08 10.81
N SER A 36 4.59 -0.09 11.61
CA SER A 36 5.49 1.01 11.98
C SER A 36 6.43 1.43 10.86
N LEU A 37 6.89 0.50 10.02
CA LEU A 37 7.83 0.80 8.92
C LEU A 37 7.11 1.08 7.60
N GLY A 38 6.11 0.26 7.26
CA GLY A 38 5.39 0.36 6.00
C GLY A 38 4.32 1.45 6.02
N GLN A 39 3.34 1.31 6.92
CA GLN A 39 2.17 2.22 6.95
C GLN A 39 2.54 3.65 7.38
N CYS A 40 3.62 3.85 8.14
CA CYS A 40 4.12 5.19 8.46
C CYS A 40 4.55 5.97 7.22
N SER A 41 5.10 5.32 6.18
CA SER A 41 5.49 6.02 4.94
C SER A 41 4.29 6.62 4.20
N VAL A 42 3.13 5.97 4.31
CA VAL A 42 1.85 6.39 3.71
C VAL A 42 1.20 7.49 4.58
N VAL A 43 1.16 7.31 5.90
CA VAL A 43 0.60 8.29 6.84
C VAL A 43 1.40 9.60 6.83
N CYS A 44 2.72 9.53 6.74
CA CYS A 44 3.59 10.71 6.79
C CYS A 44 3.65 11.50 5.47
N ARG A 45 2.97 11.04 4.40
CA ARG A 45 2.84 11.75 3.12
C ARG A 45 1.42 12.29 2.96
N PRO A 46 1.20 13.61 3.06
CA PRO A 46 -0.14 14.21 2.89
C PRO A 46 -0.84 13.82 1.58
N GLU A 47 -0.08 13.69 0.49
CA GLU A 47 -0.62 13.28 -0.81
C GLU A 47 -1.19 11.86 -0.82
N LEU A 48 -0.57 10.92 -0.10
CA LEU A 48 -1.08 9.55 0.00
C LEU A 48 -2.17 9.45 1.07
N CYS A 49 -1.97 10.12 2.20
CA CYS A 49 -2.87 10.14 3.33
C CYS A 49 -4.22 10.81 3.00
N GLU A 50 -4.21 12.05 2.52
CA GLU A 50 -5.43 12.84 2.29
C GLU A 50 -6.05 12.56 0.91
N ASN A 51 -5.24 12.59 -0.15
CA ASN A 51 -5.79 12.53 -1.52
C ASN A 51 -6.13 11.11 -1.97
N PHE A 52 -5.54 10.07 -1.37
CA PHE A 52 -5.80 8.70 -1.75
C PHE A 52 -6.53 7.94 -0.64
N SER A 53 -5.89 7.74 0.51
CA SER A 53 -6.50 7.00 1.62
C SER A 53 -7.75 7.69 2.15
N GLY A 54 -7.76 9.02 2.29
CA GLY A 54 -8.94 9.79 2.68
C GLY A 54 -10.10 9.72 1.69
N LYS A 55 -9.82 9.65 0.38
CA LYS A 55 -10.87 9.48 -0.64
C LYS A 55 -11.42 8.07 -0.69
N LEU A 56 -10.58 7.05 -0.51
CA LEU A 56 -11.03 5.67 -0.35
C LEU A 56 -11.90 5.51 0.90
N ASP A 57 -11.49 6.14 2.00
CA ASP A 57 -12.23 6.16 3.28
C ASP A 57 -13.60 6.84 3.11
N LEU A 58 -13.67 7.94 2.35
CA LEU A 58 -14.94 8.60 2.03
C LEU A 58 -15.83 7.76 1.10
N ALA A 59 -15.22 7.09 0.11
CA ALA A 59 -15.93 6.27 -0.87
C ALA A 59 -16.49 4.97 -0.28
N SER A 60 -15.94 4.49 0.84
CA SER A 60 -16.43 3.29 1.52
C SER A 60 -17.67 3.57 2.38
N LEU A 61 -17.94 4.83 2.74
CA LEU A 61 -19.03 5.20 3.64
C LEU A 61 -20.38 4.95 2.97
N GLY A 62 -21.09 3.94 3.45
CA GLY A 62 -22.41 3.57 2.92
C GLY A 62 -22.35 2.90 1.55
N ALA A 63 -21.15 2.48 1.11
CA ALA A 63 -21.01 1.67 -0.09
C ALA A 63 -21.53 0.24 0.15
N PRO A 64 -22.12 -0.41 -0.87
CA PRO A 64 -22.49 -1.81 -0.78
C PRO A 64 -21.23 -2.70 -0.71
N ASP A 65 -21.38 -3.92 -0.18
CA ASP A 65 -20.26 -4.82 0.13
C ASP A 65 -19.39 -5.13 -1.10
N ASP A 66 -20.00 -5.26 -2.28
CA ASP A 66 -19.30 -5.45 -3.56
C ASP A 66 -18.37 -4.27 -3.88
N TYR A 67 -18.82 -3.03 -3.64
CA TYR A 67 -17.97 -1.85 -3.78
C TYR A 67 -16.86 -1.81 -2.73
N ILE A 68 -17.14 -2.25 -1.50
CA ILE A 68 -16.12 -2.32 -0.44
C ILE A 68 -15.00 -3.27 -0.83
N GLU A 69 -15.31 -4.43 -1.41
CA GLU A 69 -14.30 -5.39 -1.91
C GLU A 69 -13.44 -4.78 -3.03
N ARG A 70 -14.05 -4.05 -3.96
CA ARG A 70 -13.33 -3.35 -5.03
C ARG A 70 -12.42 -2.25 -4.48
N LEU A 71 -12.89 -1.49 -3.48
CA LEU A 71 -12.10 -0.48 -2.78
C LEU A 71 -10.95 -1.11 -1.98
N ALA A 72 -11.17 -2.26 -1.33
CA ALA A 72 -10.15 -3.02 -0.63
C ALA A 72 -9.06 -3.53 -1.60
N THR A 73 -9.47 -3.95 -2.80
CA THR A 73 -8.54 -4.34 -3.86
C THR A 73 -7.70 -3.16 -4.34
N CYS A 74 -8.33 -2.00 -4.58
CA CYS A 74 -7.60 -0.77 -4.87
C CYS A 74 -6.61 -0.41 -3.76
N TYR A 75 -7.01 -0.49 -2.49
CA TYR A 75 -6.13 -0.28 -1.34
C TYR A 75 -4.94 -1.26 -1.32
N TRP A 76 -5.16 -2.53 -1.61
CA TRP A 76 -4.11 -3.55 -1.67
C TRP A 76 -3.03 -3.21 -2.71
N PHE A 77 -3.42 -2.91 -3.95
CA PHE A 77 -2.48 -2.62 -5.03
C PHE A 77 -1.80 -1.26 -4.93
N THR A 78 -2.15 -0.44 -3.95
CA THR A 78 -1.60 0.91 -3.77
C THR A 78 -0.95 1.08 -2.40
N VAL A 79 -1.71 0.99 -1.32
CA VAL A 79 -1.19 1.24 0.03
C VAL A 79 -0.37 0.05 0.53
N GLU A 80 -0.73 -1.19 0.17
CA GLU A 80 0.04 -2.38 0.58
C GLU A 80 1.18 -2.72 -0.40
N PHE A 81 0.91 -2.73 -1.70
CA PHE A 81 1.85 -3.17 -2.74
C PHE A 81 2.10 -2.13 -3.84
N GLY A 82 1.89 -0.84 -3.56
CA GLY A 82 2.05 0.22 -4.56
C GLY A 82 3.51 0.57 -4.86
N VAL A 83 3.73 0.89 -6.13
CA VAL A 83 4.98 1.42 -6.67
C VAL A 83 4.71 2.72 -7.42
N CYS A 84 5.67 3.65 -7.37
CA CYS A 84 5.59 4.92 -8.07
C CYS A 84 6.87 5.20 -8.85
N ASN A 85 6.76 6.11 -9.81
CA ASN A 85 7.93 6.70 -10.45
C ASN A 85 8.25 8.02 -9.74
N GLN A 86 9.50 8.21 -9.34
CA GLN A 86 9.98 9.45 -8.75
C GLN A 86 11.30 9.80 -9.41
N ASP A 87 11.38 10.99 -10.02
CA ASP A 87 12.58 11.48 -10.71
C ASP A 87 13.09 10.51 -11.80
N GLY A 88 12.16 9.85 -12.50
CA GLY A 88 12.49 8.84 -13.52
C GLY A 88 12.95 7.49 -12.96
N GLN A 89 12.94 7.29 -11.65
CA GLN A 89 13.29 6.04 -10.98
C GLN A 89 12.06 5.36 -10.35
N LEU A 90 11.97 4.04 -10.55
CA LEU A 90 10.96 3.22 -9.90
C LEU A 90 11.25 3.10 -8.39
N LYS A 91 10.28 3.47 -7.55
CA LYS A 91 10.35 3.36 -6.10
C LYS A 91 9.12 2.63 -5.56
N ALA A 92 9.32 1.80 -4.55
CA ALA A 92 8.22 1.18 -3.81
C ALA A 92 7.79 2.10 -2.65
N TYR A 93 6.49 2.23 -2.44
CA TYR A 93 5.93 2.94 -1.29
C TYR A 93 4.90 2.09 -0.52
N GLY A 94 4.48 0.95 -1.08
CA GLY A 94 3.55 0.03 -0.43
C GLY A 94 4.11 -0.51 0.89
N ALA A 95 3.27 -0.53 1.92
CA ALA A 95 3.63 -0.97 3.26
C ALA A 95 4.10 -2.44 3.32
N GLY A 96 3.45 -3.31 2.54
CA GLY A 96 3.83 -4.72 2.37
C GLY A 96 5.24 -4.82 1.81
N LEU A 97 5.54 -4.11 0.72
CA LEU A 97 6.87 -4.08 0.08
C LEU A 97 7.96 -3.58 1.03
N LEU A 98 7.72 -2.46 1.72
CA LEU A 98 8.71 -1.90 2.65
C LEU A 98 8.96 -2.78 3.88
N SER A 99 8.02 -3.66 4.23
CA SER A 99 8.15 -4.58 5.36
C SER A 99 8.77 -5.94 5.00
N SER A 100 9.03 -6.17 3.72
CA SER A 100 9.37 -7.48 3.16
C SER A 100 10.56 -7.37 2.22
N PHE A 101 11.73 -7.80 2.71
CA PHE A 101 13.00 -7.62 1.99
C PHE A 101 13.02 -8.29 0.61
N GLY A 102 12.62 -9.57 0.54
CA GLY A 102 12.63 -10.30 -0.74
C GLY A 102 11.60 -9.79 -1.75
N GLU A 103 10.47 -9.28 -1.27
CA GLU A 103 9.43 -8.72 -2.12
C GLU A 103 9.84 -7.34 -2.66
N LEU A 104 10.52 -6.53 -1.86
CA LEU A 104 11.09 -5.25 -2.29
C LEU A 104 12.13 -5.44 -3.41
N GLU A 105 13.07 -6.37 -3.23
CA GLU A 105 14.06 -6.69 -4.27
C GLU A 105 13.38 -7.22 -5.54
N TYR A 106 12.39 -8.09 -5.39
CA TYR A 106 11.62 -8.61 -6.53
C TYR A 106 10.92 -7.48 -7.31
N CYS A 107 10.28 -6.53 -6.62
CA CYS A 107 9.59 -5.40 -7.24
C CYS A 107 10.52 -4.49 -8.06
N LEU A 108 11.75 -4.28 -7.57
CA LEU A 108 12.73 -3.43 -8.23
C LEU A 108 13.58 -4.17 -9.28
N SER A 109 13.53 -5.51 -9.30
CA SER A 109 14.30 -6.33 -10.24
C SER A 109 13.81 -6.29 -11.69
N GLY A 110 12.67 -5.64 -11.98
CA GLY A 110 12.08 -5.59 -13.32
C GLY A 110 11.41 -6.88 -13.78
N LYS A 111 11.33 -7.90 -12.92
CA LYS A 111 10.59 -9.14 -13.16
C LYS A 111 9.06 -8.98 -13.16
N PRO A 112 8.44 -8.19 -12.25
CA PRO A 112 6.99 -8.02 -12.28
C PRO A 112 6.55 -7.10 -13.41
N GLU A 113 5.39 -7.41 -14.00
CA GLU A 113 4.81 -6.58 -15.04
C GLU A 113 4.23 -5.31 -14.40
N MET A 114 4.60 -4.16 -14.95
CA MET A 114 4.17 -2.85 -14.46
C MET A 114 2.98 -2.37 -15.29
N LYS A 115 1.80 -2.30 -14.67
CA LYS A 115 0.57 -1.80 -15.31
C LYS A 115 0.22 -0.41 -14.77
N PRO A 116 -0.39 0.48 -15.56
CA PRO A 116 -0.87 1.75 -15.04
C PRO A 116 -2.01 1.52 -14.03
N PHE A 117 -2.00 2.26 -12.92
CA PHE A 117 -3.10 2.21 -11.95
C PHE A 117 -4.37 2.85 -12.54
N ASP A 118 -5.41 2.04 -12.67
CA ASP A 118 -6.77 2.47 -13.01
C ASP A 118 -7.76 1.88 -11.98
N PRO A 119 -8.47 2.71 -11.19
CA PRO A 119 -9.42 2.22 -10.18
C PRO A 119 -10.48 1.27 -10.71
N CYS A 120 -10.97 1.48 -11.94
CA CYS A 120 -12.03 0.67 -12.54
C CYS A 120 -11.55 -0.74 -12.91
N VAL A 121 -10.30 -0.84 -13.38
CA VAL A 121 -9.66 -2.11 -13.74
C VAL A 121 -9.13 -2.80 -12.48
N THR A 122 -8.51 -2.04 -11.58
CA THR A 122 -7.88 -2.54 -10.34
C THR A 122 -8.90 -3.13 -9.39
N GLY A 123 -10.08 -2.51 -9.25
CA GLY A 123 -11.12 -3.02 -8.35
C GLY A 123 -11.63 -4.41 -8.73
N GLY A 124 -11.44 -4.85 -9.98
CA GLY A 124 -11.78 -6.21 -10.43
C GLY A 124 -10.61 -7.19 -10.48
N ALA A 125 -9.41 -6.78 -10.04
CA ALA A 125 -8.22 -7.62 -10.09
C ALA A 125 -8.21 -8.64 -8.94
N GLU A 126 -7.74 -9.86 -9.21
CA GLU A 126 -7.58 -10.87 -8.17
C GLU A 126 -6.38 -10.57 -7.27
N ILE A 127 -6.61 -10.58 -5.95
CA ILE A 127 -5.55 -10.45 -4.95
C ILE A 127 -4.88 -11.82 -4.77
N PRO A 128 -3.55 -11.94 -4.92
CA PRO A 128 -2.86 -13.21 -4.75
C PRO A 128 -3.01 -13.77 -3.33
N HIS A 129 -3.29 -15.06 -3.23
CA HIS A 129 -3.34 -15.77 -1.95
C HIS A 129 -1.97 -15.98 -1.31
N HIS A 130 -0.84 -15.76 -2.00
CA HIS A 130 0.51 -15.76 -1.43
C HIS A 130 1.49 -14.89 -2.26
N GLY A 131 2.36 -14.13 -1.58
CA GLY A 131 3.46 -13.36 -2.18
C GLY A 131 3.06 -12.06 -2.89
N VAL A 132 4.05 -11.45 -3.57
CA VAL A 132 3.87 -10.25 -4.41
C VAL A 132 2.97 -10.59 -5.60
N PRO A 133 2.00 -9.74 -5.95
CA PRO A 133 1.26 -9.90 -7.19
C PRO A 133 2.17 -9.88 -8.42
N ALA A 134 1.87 -10.74 -9.38
CA ALA A 134 2.58 -10.83 -10.66
C ALA A 134 2.54 -9.52 -11.47
N HIS A 135 1.53 -8.69 -11.20
CA HIS A 135 1.38 -7.36 -11.76
C HIS A 135 1.37 -6.33 -10.64
N LEU A 136 2.27 -5.35 -10.73
CA LEU A 136 2.28 -4.19 -9.85
C LEU A 136 1.65 -3.01 -10.57
N LEU A 137 0.84 -2.26 -9.83
CA LEU A 137 0.18 -1.08 -10.37
C LEU A 137 1.02 0.15 -10.07
N ARG A 138 1.43 0.80 -11.15
CA ARG A 138 2.23 2.02 -11.14
C ARG A 138 1.31 3.20 -10.89
N GLY A 139 1.46 3.81 -9.72
CA GLY A 139 0.84 5.09 -9.40
C GLY A 139 1.40 6.23 -10.27
N ARG A 140 0.70 7.38 -10.27
CA ARG A 140 1.19 8.61 -10.90
C ARG A 140 2.52 9.04 -10.28
N GLU A 141 3.29 9.86 -10.99
CA GLU A 141 4.48 10.48 -10.44
C GLU A 141 4.11 11.26 -9.18
N PHE A 142 4.74 10.88 -8.07
CA PHE A 142 4.69 11.69 -6.88
C PHE A 142 5.89 12.62 -6.92
N PRO A 143 5.70 13.94 -6.75
CA PRO A 143 6.83 14.83 -6.62
C PRO A 143 7.71 14.35 -5.44
N ALA A 144 9.02 14.42 -5.63
CA ALA A 144 9.96 14.23 -4.54
C ALA A 144 9.57 15.20 -3.42
N ARG A 145 9.54 14.71 -2.17
CA ARG A 145 9.37 15.59 -1.03
C ARG A 145 10.53 16.58 -1.08
N ALA A 146 10.25 17.87 -1.26
CA ALA A 146 11.26 18.90 -1.15
C ALA A 146 11.94 18.70 0.21
N GLU A 147 13.23 18.32 0.18
CA GLU A 147 14.03 18.32 1.39
C GLU A 147 14.02 19.77 1.88
N LYS A 148 13.30 20.03 2.97
CA LYS A 148 13.59 21.22 3.75
C LYS A 148 15.01 21.02 4.24
N LYS A 149 15.98 21.62 3.54
CA LYS A 149 17.33 21.82 4.07
C LYS A 149 17.14 22.40 5.48
N ALA A 150 17.50 21.60 6.47
CA ALA A 150 17.65 22.05 7.85
C ALA A 150 18.82 23.03 7.92
#